data_AF-A0A388Q1Y3-F1
#
_entry.id   AF-A0A388Q1Y3-F1
#
_cell.length_a   1.000
_cell.length_b   1.000
_cell.length_c   1.000
_cell.angle_alpha   90.00
_cell.angle_beta   90.00
_cell.angle_gamma   90.00
#
_symmetry.space_group_name_H-M   'P 1'
#
loop_
_entity.id
_entity.type
_entity.pdbx_description
1 polymer ?
#
loop_
_entity_poly.entity_id
_entity_poly.type
_entity_poly.pdbx_seq_one_letter_code
_entity_poly.pdbx_strand_id
1 'polypeptide(L)'
;MARIISILLLCLTSLLGIAQVSHQLQMGEIYTGQFDPGAGNGIPFLVFDGNYNDAIEQVLNDNVNVNVSGGGLLLNVRLKDASNNWGAVFKKAWVYTPVVNGTPRDIKISAGEIYTGQFDPGAGNGIPFLVFDGNYNDAIEQVLNDNVAVNISGGSLLLNVRIKDASNHWGPVFKRLGCIRLL
;
A
#
# COMPACT_ATOMS: atom_id res chain seq x y z
N MET A 1 -44.81 -51.92 23.18
CA MET A 1 -44.42 -51.38 24.50
C MET A 1 -42.89 -51.40 24.56
N ALA A 2 -42.24 -50.22 24.72
CA ALA A 2 -40.79 -49.96 24.95
C ALA A 2 -39.81 -50.36 23.82
N ARG A 3 -38.75 -49.64 23.40
CA ARG A 3 -38.00 -48.42 23.79
C ARG A 3 -37.04 -48.09 22.60
N ILE A 4 -37.03 -46.89 22.00
CA ILE A 4 -36.12 -45.75 22.28
C ILE A 4 -34.65 -45.91 21.74
N ILE A 5 -34.32 -45.12 20.70
CA ILE A 5 -33.08 -44.28 20.51
C ILE A 5 -31.79 -44.85 19.84
N SER A 6 -31.53 -44.30 18.62
CA SER A 6 -30.28 -43.64 18.17
C SER A 6 -29.11 -44.32 17.43
N ILE A 7 -28.60 -43.53 16.47
CA ILE A 7 -27.18 -43.29 16.09
C ILE A 7 -26.60 -44.15 14.94
N LEU A 8 -26.47 -43.46 13.79
CA LEU A 8 -25.24 -43.39 12.97
C LEU A 8 -24.86 -44.62 12.13
N LEU A 9 -25.24 -44.59 10.84
CA LEU A 9 -24.35 -45.12 9.80
C LEU A 9 -24.34 -44.15 8.61
N LEU A 10 -23.23 -43.44 8.51
CA LEU A 10 -22.79 -42.69 7.34
C LEU A 10 -22.99 -43.55 6.07
N CYS A 11 -23.94 -43.18 5.21
CA CYS A 11 -23.81 -43.48 3.78
C CYS A 11 -22.96 -42.35 3.18
N LEU A 12 -21.65 -42.54 3.33
CA LEU A 12 -20.56 -41.73 2.81
C LEU A 12 -20.47 -41.89 1.28
N THR A 13 -21.53 -41.59 0.52
CA THR A 13 -21.48 -41.62 -0.96
C THR A 13 -22.38 -40.55 -1.59
N SER A 14 -22.06 -39.29 -1.34
CA SER A 14 -22.04 -38.28 -2.40
C SER A 14 -20.86 -37.34 -2.16
N LEU A 15 -19.69 -37.97 -2.01
CA LEU A 15 -18.40 -37.34 -2.22
C LEU A 15 -18.28 -37.00 -3.72
N LEU A 16 -18.86 -35.87 -4.08
CA LEU A 16 -18.44 -34.91 -5.10
C LEU A 16 -19.44 -33.74 -5.00
N GLY A 17 -19.62 -33.23 -3.78
CA GLY A 17 -19.67 -31.79 -3.66
C GLY A 17 -18.35 -31.30 -4.20
N ILE A 18 -18.29 -31.02 -5.50
CA ILE A 18 -17.43 -29.97 -6.00
C ILE A 18 -17.69 -28.85 -5.01
N ALA A 19 -16.69 -28.53 -4.19
CA ALA A 19 -16.67 -27.23 -3.56
C ALA A 19 -16.81 -26.30 -4.75
N GLN A 20 -18.05 -25.86 -5.02
CA GLN A 20 -18.27 -24.71 -5.86
C GLN A 20 -17.33 -23.73 -5.20
N VAL A 21 -16.27 -23.35 -5.93
CA VAL A 21 -15.49 -22.17 -5.59
C VAL A 21 -16.59 -21.13 -5.47
N SER A 22 -16.98 -20.83 -4.23
CA SER A 22 -18.08 -19.90 -4.03
C SER A 22 -17.53 -18.65 -4.67
N HIS A 23 -18.18 -18.23 -5.74
CA HIS A 23 -17.94 -16.96 -6.40
C HIS A 23 -18.30 -15.93 -5.32
N GLN A 24 -17.36 -15.66 -4.39
CA GLN A 24 -17.62 -14.81 -3.24
C GLN A 24 -17.71 -13.42 -3.83
N LEU A 25 -18.94 -12.95 -3.98
CA LEU A 25 -19.20 -11.56 -4.32
C LEU A 25 -18.63 -10.73 -3.17
N GLN A 26 -17.45 -10.17 -3.40
CA GLN A 26 -16.73 -9.36 -2.43
C GLN A 26 -16.99 -7.91 -2.79
N MET A 27 -17.32 -7.11 -1.79
CA MET A 27 -17.64 -5.70 -1.98
C MET A 27 -16.48 -4.85 -1.49
N GLY A 28 -16.30 -3.70 -2.12
CA GLY A 28 -15.34 -2.71 -1.64
C GLY A 28 -15.81 -1.31 -1.95
N GLU A 29 -15.03 -0.35 -1.49
CA GLU A 29 -15.20 1.05 -1.83
C GLU A 29 -13.85 1.72 -2.10
N ILE A 30 -13.88 2.74 -2.96
CA ILE A 30 -12.77 3.60 -3.30
C ILE A 30 -13.10 5.04 -2.97
N TYR A 31 -12.09 5.79 -2.50
CA TYR A 31 -12.17 7.23 -2.37
C TYR A 31 -10.81 7.89 -2.58
N THR A 32 -10.83 9.13 -3.04
CA THR A 32 -9.61 9.90 -3.33
C THR A 32 -9.37 11.00 -2.31
N GLY A 33 -8.11 11.27 -2.01
CA GLY A 33 -7.71 12.35 -1.11
C GLY A 33 -7.42 11.88 0.32
N GLN A 34 -7.20 12.85 1.20
CA GLN A 34 -6.74 12.60 2.58
C GLN A 34 -7.88 12.32 3.56
N PHE A 35 -9.10 12.77 3.24
CA PHE A 35 -10.26 12.65 4.11
C PHE A 35 -10.95 11.30 3.87
N ASP A 36 -11.01 10.47 4.92
CA ASP A 36 -11.80 9.23 4.88
C ASP A 36 -13.29 9.60 5.06
N PRO A 37 -14.16 9.31 4.08
CA PRO A 37 -15.58 9.61 4.19
C PRO A 37 -16.31 8.70 5.20
N GLY A 38 -15.64 7.68 5.74
CA GLY A 38 -16.23 6.68 6.60
C GLY A 38 -16.72 5.46 5.81
N ALA A 39 -16.94 4.37 6.54
CA ALA A 39 -17.30 3.08 5.98
C ALA A 39 -18.67 3.09 5.31
N GLY A 40 -18.71 2.71 4.02
CA GLY A 40 -19.93 2.70 3.20
C GLY A 40 -20.25 4.05 2.54
N ASN A 41 -19.38 5.05 2.69
CA ASN A 41 -19.56 6.38 2.11
C ASN A 41 -18.58 6.65 0.94
N GLY A 42 -17.77 5.67 0.54
CA GLY A 42 -16.96 5.73 -0.67
C GLY A 42 -17.73 5.34 -1.93
N ILE A 43 -17.02 5.31 -3.06
CA ILE A 43 -17.54 4.82 -4.34
C ILE A 43 -17.51 3.29 -4.31
N PRO A 44 -18.66 2.59 -4.35
CA PRO A 44 -18.70 1.15 -4.21
C PRO A 44 -18.23 0.43 -5.48
N PHE A 45 -17.62 -0.74 -5.32
CA PHE A 45 -17.35 -1.69 -6.41
C PHE A 45 -17.64 -3.13 -5.97
N LEU A 46 -17.90 -3.98 -6.96
CA LEU A 46 -18.15 -5.42 -6.79
C LEU A 46 -17.03 -6.21 -7.43
N VAL A 47 -16.59 -7.25 -6.72
CA VAL A 47 -15.57 -8.18 -7.18
C VAL A 47 -16.24 -9.52 -7.41
N PHE A 48 -16.15 -9.99 -8.65
CA PHE A 48 -16.55 -11.33 -9.03
C PHE A 48 -15.30 -12.21 -9.05
N ASP A 49 -15.36 -13.34 -8.34
CA ASP A 49 -14.35 -14.40 -8.38
C ASP A 49 -12.94 -13.98 -7.96
N GLY A 50 -12.87 -12.98 -7.08
CA GLY A 50 -11.60 -12.42 -6.64
C GLY A 50 -10.87 -11.64 -7.74
N ASN A 51 -11.53 -11.27 -8.84
CA ASN A 51 -10.96 -10.41 -9.86
C ASN A 51 -10.96 -8.94 -9.42
N TYR A 52 -10.14 -8.63 -8.41
CA TYR A 52 -10.01 -7.30 -7.84
C TYR A 52 -9.43 -6.30 -8.85
N ASN A 53 -8.56 -6.76 -9.75
CA ASN A 53 -7.89 -5.88 -10.70
C ASN A 53 -8.92 -5.23 -11.63
N ASP A 54 -9.72 -6.03 -12.30
CA ASP A 54 -10.70 -5.52 -13.27
C ASP A 54 -11.78 -4.67 -12.61
N ALA A 55 -12.27 -5.09 -11.43
CA ALA A 55 -13.27 -4.34 -10.67
C ALA A 55 -12.77 -2.95 -10.25
N ILE A 56 -11.51 -2.85 -9.80
CA ILE A 56 -10.90 -1.59 -9.40
C ILE A 56 -10.60 -0.73 -10.63
N GLU A 57 -10.06 -1.30 -11.70
CA GLU A 57 -9.80 -0.56 -12.94
C GLU A 57 -11.09 0.01 -13.54
N GLN A 58 -12.17 -0.77 -13.55
CA GLN A 58 -13.47 -0.32 -14.03
C GLN A 58 -14.00 0.83 -13.18
N VAL A 59 -14.01 0.71 -11.85
CA VAL A 59 -14.56 1.78 -11.00
C VAL A 59 -13.74 3.07 -11.09
N LEU A 60 -12.42 2.96 -11.28
CA LEU A 60 -11.54 4.10 -11.48
C LEU A 60 -11.85 4.83 -12.79
N ASN A 61 -12.10 4.08 -13.88
CA ASN A 61 -12.43 4.65 -15.19
C ASN A 61 -13.81 5.31 -15.22
N ASP A 62 -14.79 4.66 -14.58
CA ASP A 62 -16.21 5.07 -14.70
C ASP A 62 -16.58 6.17 -13.70
N ASN A 63 -16.03 6.13 -12.48
CA ASN A 63 -16.58 6.88 -11.34
C ASN A 63 -15.58 7.78 -10.62
N VAL A 64 -14.27 7.66 -10.90
CA VAL A 64 -13.25 8.49 -10.26
C VAL A 64 -12.76 9.56 -11.22
N ASN A 65 -13.15 10.81 -10.97
CA ASN A 65 -12.60 11.94 -11.72
C ASN A 65 -11.18 12.24 -11.23
N VAL A 66 -10.18 11.68 -11.91
CA VAL A 66 -8.77 11.95 -11.62
C VAL A 66 -8.41 13.33 -12.17
N ASN A 67 -8.54 14.36 -11.33
CA ASN A 67 -8.04 15.68 -11.68
C ASN A 67 -6.50 15.71 -11.56
N VAL A 68 -5.81 15.45 -12.67
CA VAL A 68 -4.34 15.45 -12.78
C VAL A 68 -3.73 16.85 -12.95
N SER A 69 -4.38 17.90 -12.47
CA SER A 69 -3.81 19.26 -12.49
C SER A 69 -2.63 19.36 -11.52
N GLY A 70 -1.45 18.90 -11.97
CA GLY A 70 -0.16 19.06 -11.32
C GLY A 70 -0.17 18.70 -9.83
N GLY A 71 -0.25 17.41 -9.51
CA GLY A 71 -0.26 16.95 -8.13
C GLY A 71 -0.17 15.43 -8.01
N GLY A 72 -0.22 14.96 -6.77
CA GLY A 72 -0.38 13.54 -6.47
C GLY A 72 -1.85 13.17 -6.21
N LEU A 73 -2.24 11.98 -6.63
CA LEU A 73 -3.50 11.32 -6.28
C LEU A 73 -3.26 10.38 -5.10
N LEU A 74 -3.97 10.56 -4.00
CA LEU A 74 -4.05 9.52 -2.96
C LEU A 74 -5.30 8.68 -3.22
N LEU A 75 -5.10 7.44 -3.65
CA LEU A 75 -6.15 6.44 -3.79
C LEU A 75 -6.27 5.63 -2.50
N ASN A 76 -7.49 5.49 -2.00
CA ASN A 76 -7.79 4.67 -0.84
C ASN A 76 -8.80 3.59 -1.25
N VAL A 77 -8.57 2.35 -0.80
CA VAL A 77 -9.41 1.18 -1.07
C VAL A 77 -9.75 0.52 0.26
N ARG A 78 -11.02 0.19 0.49
CA ARG A 78 -11.47 -0.60 1.65
C ARG A 78 -12.39 -1.72 1.18
N LEU A 79 -12.17 -2.92 1.71
CA LEU A 79 -12.97 -4.10 1.38
C LEU A 79 -13.96 -4.43 2.51
N LYS A 80 -15.08 -5.06 2.15
CA LYS A 80 -16.09 -5.57 3.07
C LYS A 80 -16.08 -7.09 3.03
N ASP A 81 -16.02 -7.71 4.20
CA ASP A 81 -16.09 -9.16 4.32
C ASP A 81 -17.54 -9.69 4.17
N ALA A 82 -17.67 -11.02 4.07
CA ALA A 82 -18.96 -11.69 3.96
C ALA A 82 -19.86 -11.52 5.20
N SER A 83 -19.28 -11.14 6.34
CA SER A 83 -19.98 -10.87 7.60
C SER A 83 -20.39 -9.39 7.73
N ASN A 84 -20.30 -8.62 6.64
CA ASN A 84 -20.58 -7.19 6.58
C ASN A 84 -19.64 -6.28 7.40
N ASN A 85 -18.46 -6.76 7.80
CA ASN A 85 -17.45 -5.94 8.45
C ASN A 85 -16.54 -5.30 7.41
N TRP A 86 -16.17 -4.05 7.68
CA TRP A 86 -15.21 -3.33 6.87
C TRP A 86 -13.78 -3.60 7.33
N GLY A 87 -12.90 -3.92 6.38
CA GLY A 87 -11.48 -4.12 6.62
C GLY A 87 -10.69 -2.82 6.79
N ALA A 88 -9.39 -2.96 6.97
CA ALA A 88 -8.47 -1.82 6.98
C ALA A 88 -8.44 -1.10 5.63
N VAL A 89 -8.13 0.19 5.65
CA VAL A 89 -7.99 1.01 4.44
C VAL A 89 -6.59 0.81 3.86
N PHE A 90 -6.52 0.31 2.63
CA PHE A 90 -5.31 0.35 1.82
C PHE A 90 -5.15 1.74 1.18
N LYS A 91 -3.94 2.30 1.21
CA LYS A 91 -3.64 3.63 0.67
C LYS A 91 -2.49 3.57 -0.33
N LYS A 92 -2.68 4.18 -1.50
CA LYS A 92 -1.66 4.29 -2.53
C LYS A 92 -1.61 5.71 -3.08
N ALA A 93 -0.45 6.36 -2.95
CA ALA A 93 -0.19 7.64 -3.58
C ALA A 93 0.42 7.45 -4.97
N TRP A 94 -0.07 8.20 -5.94
CA TRP A 94 0.45 8.33 -7.29
C TRP A 94 0.88 9.79 -7.43
N VAL A 95 2.09 10.05 -7.90
CA VAL A 95 2.54 11.43 -8.13
C VAL A 95 2.60 11.63 -9.64
N TYR A 96 1.81 12.58 -10.15
CA TYR A 96 1.94 13.03 -11.53
C TYR A 96 2.76 14.31 -11.54
N THR A 97 3.95 14.28 -12.11
CA THR A 97 4.70 15.51 -12.36
C THR A 97 4.01 16.29 -13.48
N PRO A 98 3.65 17.56 -13.27
CA PRO A 98 3.15 18.38 -14.36
C PRO A 98 4.21 18.43 -15.46
N VAL A 99 3.78 18.12 -16.67
CA VAL A 99 4.56 18.33 -17.89
C VAL A 99 4.79 19.84 -17.99
N VAL A 100 6.01 20.30 -17.76
CA VAL A 100 6.40 21.69 -18.03
C VAL A 100 6.84 21.73 -19.49
N ASN A 101 6.13 22.47 -20.33
CA ASN A 101 6.47 22.66 -21.75
C ASN A 101 6.59 21.35 -22.57
N GLY A 102 5.64 20.43 -22.44
CA GLY A 102 5.56 19.22 -23.27
C GLY A 102 6.61 18.13 -23.01
N THR A 103 7.55 18.35 -22.07
CA THR A 103 8.60 17.38 -21.76
C THR A 103 8.39 16.81 -20.35
N PRO A 104 8.25 15.48 -20.19
CA PRO A 104 8.35 14.86 -18.87
C PRO A 104 9.67 15.29 -18.23
N ARG A 105 9.64 15.75 -16.98
CA ARG A 105 10.89 16.06 -16.28
C ARG A 105 11.59 14.75 -15.97
N ASP A 106 12.79 14.56 -16.50
CA ASP A 106 13.70 13.51 -16.05
C ASP A 106 14.04 13.79 -14.58
N ILE A 107 13.42 13.04 -13.66
CA ILE A 107 13.78 13.06 -12.24
C ILE A 107 15.11 12.32 -12.11
N LYS A 108 16.20 13.07 -12.22
CA LYS A 108 17.54 12.58 -11.88
C LYS A 108 17.78 12.88 -10.41
N ILE A 109 17.59 11.86 -9.57
CA ILE A 109 17.95 11.91 -8.16
C ILE A 109 19.40 11.45 -8.06
N SER A 110 20.30 12.36 -7.75
CA SER A 110 21.73 12.07 -7.64
C SER A 110 22.15 11.76 -6.20
N ALA A 111 21.45 12.32 -5.20
CA ALA A 111 21.83 12.18 -3.80
C ALA A 111 20.62 12.29 -2.85
N GLY A 112 20.76 11.76 -1.65
CA GLY A 112 19.80 11.92 -0.57
C GLY A 112 20.44 11.73 0.80
N GLU A 113 19.62 11.77 1.82
CA GLU A 113 19.99 11.45 3.20
C GLU A 113 18.95 10.55 3.87
N ILE A 114 19.42 9.75 4.82
CA ILE A 114 18.62 8.86 5.66
C ILE A 114 18.84 9.24 7.12
N TYR A 115 17.77 9.20 7.92
CA TYR A 115 17.87 9.29 9.38
C TYR A 115 16.76 8.50 10.07
N THR A 116 17.03 8.08 11.29
CA THR A 116 16.11 7.23 12.07
C THR A 116 15.50 7.98 13.25
N GLY A 117 14.31 7.56 13.67
CA GLY A 117 13.61 8.16 14.80
C GLY A 117 12.76 9.38 14.45
N GLN A 118 12.24 10.04 15.48
CA GLN A 118 11.27 11.14 15.34
C GLN A 118 11.92 12.50 15.11
N PHE A 119 13.19 12.66 15.52
CA PHE A 119 13.90 13.92 15.41
C PHE A 119 14.47 14.09 14.00
N ASP A 120 14.07 15.18 13.34
CA ASP A 120 14.64 15.58 12.06
C ASP A 120 15.94 16.36 12.32
N PRO A 121 17.12 15.85 11.88
CA PRO A 121 18.40 16.54 12.08
C PRO A 121 18.55 17.81 11.22
N GLY A 122 17.59 18.08 10.34
CA GLY A 122 17.66 19.13 9.34
C GLY A 122 18.32 18.64 8.05
N ALA A 123 18.09 19.39 6.97
CA ALA A 123 18.53 19.00 5.65
C ALA A 123 20.06 19.08 5.51
N GLY A 124 20.69 17.98 5.08
CA GLY A 124 22.14 17.85 4.95
C GLY A 124 22.84 17.34 6.20
N ASN A 125 22.08 17.01 7.26
CA ASN A 125 22.60 16.51 8.53
C ASN A 125 22.24 15.04 8.79
N GLY A 126 21.57 14.37 7.84
CA GLY A 126 21.37 12.92 7.87
C GLY A 126 22.58 12.14 7.33
N ILE A 127 22.43 10.81 7.26
CA ILE A 127 23.42 9.92 6.66
C ILE A 127 23.29 10.04 5.14
N PRO A 128 24.30 10.54 4.41
CA PRO A 128 24.19 10.75 2.98
C PRO A 128 24.22 9.43 2.21
N PHE A 129 23.49 9.37 1.10
CA PHE A 129 23.61 8.31 0.11
C PHE A 129 23.65 8.91 -1.30
N LEU A 130 24.34 8.23 -2.20
CA LEU A 130 24.48 8.65 -3.59
C LEU A 130 23.85 7.58 -4.47
N VAL A 131 23.07 8.01 -5.47
CA VAL A 131 22.43 7.10 -6.41
C VAL A 131 23.08 7.32 -7.77
N PHE A 132 23.82 6.32 -8.21
CA PHE A 132 24.29 6.25 -9.58
C PHE A 132 23.20 5.63 -10.44
N ASP A 133 23.05 6.12 -11.68
CA ASP A 133 22.22 5.58 -12.77
C ASP A 133 20.73 5.24 -12.49
N GLY A 134 20.20 5.62 -11.33
CA GLY A 134 18.83 5.29 -10.93
C GLY A 134 18.71 3.95 -10.19
N ASN A 135 19.82 3.33 -9.78
CA ASN A 135 19.79 2.18 -8.89
C ASN A 135 19.54 2.58 -7.42
N TYR A 136 18.32 3.03 -7.14
CA TYR A 136 17.90 3.53 -5.83
C TYR A 136 17.90 2.45 -4.75
N ASN A 137 17.50 1.24 -5.11
CA ASN A 137 17.30 0.16 -4.15
C ASN A 137 18.64 -0.23 -3.53
N ASP A 138 19.65 -0.46 -4.35
CA ASP A 138 20.97 -0.89 -3.89
C ASP A 138 21.66 0.21 -3.08
N ALA A 139 21.55 1.47 -3.50
CA ALA A 139 22.14 2.59 -2.77
C ALA A 139 21.52 2.77 -1.37
N ILE A 140 20.20 2.61 -1.25
CA ILE A 140 19.50 2.69 0.04
C ILE A 140 19.81 1.48 0.90
N GLU A 141 19.75 0.27 0.34
CA GLU A 141 20.06 -0.97 1.06
C GLU A 141 21.50 -0.98 1.59
N GLN A 142 22.46 -0.54 0.78
CA GLN A 142 23.86 -0.42 1.20
C GLN A 142 24.01 0.56 2.37
N VAL A 143 23.45 1.77 2.29
CA VAL A 143 23.57 2.76 3.36
C VAL A 143 22.87 2.31 4.63
N LEU A 144 21.74 1.62 4.53
CA LEU A 144 21.07 1.01 5.68
C LEU A 144 21.94 -0.06 6.35
N ASN A 145 22.55 -0.96 5.57
CA ASN A 145 23.44 -2.01 6.11
C ASN A 145 24.70 -1.43 6.76
N ASP A 146 25.28 -0.39 6.17
CA ASP A 146 26.57 0.15 6.60
C ASP A 146 26.45 1.12 7.79
N ASN A 147 25.34 1.86 7.89
CA ASN A 147 25.27 3.03 8.79
C ASN A 147 24.08 3.01 9.76
N VAL A 148 23.08 2.14 9.56
CA VAL A 148 21.94 2.06 10.46
C VAL A 148 22.09 0.86 11.38
N ALA A 149 22.63 1.11 12.58
CA ALA A 149 22.58 0.14 13.67
C ALA A 149 21.12 -0.04 14.11
N VAL A 150 20.47 -1.09 13.59
CA VAL A 150 19.14 -1.49 14.04
C VAL A 150 19.29 -2.06 15.46
N ASN A 151 18.94 -1.28 16.48
CA ASN A 151 18.78 -1.82 17.83
C ASN A 151 17.50 -2.65 17.85
N ILE A 152 17.62 -3.95 17.60
CA ILE A 152 16.52 -4.90 17.39
C ILE A 152 15.86 -5.36 18.71
N SER A 153 16.06 -4.63 19.82
CA SER A 153 15.35 -4.92 21.07
C SER A 153 13.89 -4.42 21.00
N GLY A 154 13.10 -5.06 20.13
CA GLY A 154 11.63 -5.04 20.16
C GLY A 154 10.91 -3.78 19.64
N GLY A 155 11.60 -2.85 18.97
CA GLY A 155 11.02 -1.58 18.50
C GLY A 155 10.67 -1.55 17.00
N SER A 156 9.64 -0.77 16.63
CA SER A 156 9.44 -0.32 15.26
C SER A 156 10.51 0.71 14.88
N LEU A 157 11.09 0.62 13.69
CA LEU A 157 12.04 1.59 13.16
C LEU A 157 11.29 2.63 12.32
N LEU A 158 11.34 3.90 12.71
CA LEU A 158 10.94 5.00 11.84
C LEU A 158 12.11 5.37 10.94
N LEU A 159 12.00 5.03 9.67
CA LEU A 159 12.93 5.40 8.62
C LEU A 159 12.45 6.70 7.95
N ASN A 160 13.33 7.68 7.87
CA ASN A 160 13.09 8.93 7.16
C ASN A 160 14.11 9.05 6.01
N VAL A 161 13.64 9.45 4.84
CA VAL A 161 14.45 9.65 3.63
C VAL A 161 14.17 11.05 3.09
N ARG A 162 15.21 11.82 2.81
CA ARG A 162 15.11 13.11 2.12
C ARG A 162 15.97 13.08 0.87
N ILE A 163 15.44 13.58 -0.22
CA ILE A 163 16.11 13.54 -1.53
C ILE A 163 16.54 14.94 -1.93
N LYS A 164 17.70 15.04 -2.59
CA LYS A 164 18.20 16.29 -3.17
C LYS A 164 18.05 16.26 -4.69
N ASP A 165 17.52 17.33 -5.25
CA ASP A 165 17.42 17.47 -6.71
C ASP A 165 18.76 17.86 -7.36
N ALA A 166 18.82 17.81 -8.68
CA ALA A 166 20.00 18.19 -9.47
C ALA A 166 20.38 19.68 -9.34
N SER A 167 19.46 20.52 -8.86
CA SER A 167 19.66 21.95 -8.59
C SER A 167 20.08 22.22 -7.14
N ASN A 168 20.42 21.17 -6.37
CA ASN A 168 20.80 21.21 -4.97
C ASN A 168 19.71 21.65 -3.98
N HIS A 169 18.43 21.54 -4.34
CA HIS A 169 17.32 21.75 -3.41
C HIS A 169 16.89 20.45 -2.74
N TRP A 170 16.57 20.54 -1.46
CA TRP A 170 16.04 19.42 -0.70
C TRP A 170 14.53 19.29 -0.91
N GLY A 171 14.10 18.08 -1.24
CA GLY A 171 12.69 17.70 -1.31
C GLY A 171 12.07 17.47 0.08
N PRO A 172 10.76 17.17 0.11
CA PRO A 172 10.07 16.79 1.34
C PRO A 172 10.62 15.48 1.91
N VAL A 173 10.45 15.30 3.22
CA VAL A 173 10.86 14.06 3.91
C VAL A 173 9.80 12.97 3.69
N PHE A 174 10.23 11.84 3.15
CA PHE A 174 9.46 10.61 3.11
C PHE A 174 9.68 9.81 4.40
N LYS A 175 8.60 9.32 5.02
CA LYS A 175 8.66 8.59 6.30
C LYS A 175 8.01 7.22 6.14
N ARG A 176 8.68 6.18 6.62
CA ARG A 176 8.13 4.82 6.65
C ARG A 176 8.44 4.16 7.98
N LEU A 177 7.38 3.69 8.64
CA LEU A 177 7.50 2.83 9.81
C LEU A 177 7.67 1.39 9.35
N GLY A 178 8.74 0.74 9.78
CA GLY A 178 9.01 -0.68 9.54
C GLY A 178 9.08 -1.46 10.84
N CYS A 179 8.41 -2.61 10.89
CA CYS A 179 8.73 -3.68 11.83
C CYS A 179 9.63 -4.66 11.07
N ILE A 180 10.88 -4.81 11.49
CA ILE A 180 11.77 -5.81 10.91
C ILE A 180 11.54 -7.11 11.68
N ARG A 181 10.85 -8.06 11.02
CA ARG A 181 10.71 -9.44 11.50
C ARG A 181 11.93 -10.21 11.06
N LEU A 182 12.77 -10.63 12.01
CA LEU A 182 13.84 -11.59 11.73
C LEU A 182 13.19 -12.93 11.32
N LEU A 183 13.63 -13.48 10.19
CA LEU A 183 13.56 -14.91 9.90
C LEU A 183 14.76 -15.60 10.56
#